data_AF-A0A1Q6RJ08-F1
#
_entry.id   AF-A0A1Q6RJ08-F1
#
_cell.length_a   1.000
_cell.length_b   1.000
_cell.length_c   1.000
_cell.angle_alpha   90.00
_cell.angle_beta   90.00
_cell.angle_gamma   90.00
#
_symmetry.space_group_name_H-M   'P 1'
#
loop_
_entity.id
_entity.type
_entity.pdbx_description
1 polymer ?
#
loop_
_entity_poly.entity_id
_entity_poly.type
_entity_poly.pdbx_seq_one_letter_code
_entity_poly.pdbx_strand_id
1 'polypeptide(L)'
;MVEKLQRRFALSRKGAVDTIKGSLLCALQNISFMLPVCMLYCLVSDMLGGALTASRIPFYAAGTVICAAVILVCTYLQYNSTFLATYIETGVRRIGLAEKLRRIPLSFFGKKDLADLTSAIMNDCAVLETSQSHHICPLIGAIISTTLIALSLFIFNWRMALASVWVLPVAFCIVGLAAGVQKKLSAKSMAARLSCEDGIQECMESMPDLRANNAERRYLDGLNKKLRAFEGRLTKSELGTAVFVVTASLVLRLGIATTALVGSYLLVAGELDIITFFMFLLVVSRLYDPLEGSLQNLAAIISTSTNIKRMNEILDHPVQEGEDKLTNDGCDIVFDHVGFAYDGGETVLRDVSFTAKQGEVTALIGPSGGGKTTVSRLAARFWDVGRGSIKVGGMDVSNIDPETLMSLYSIVFQDVTLFDNTVMENIRIGKKDASDEEVMAAARLANVAEFVEKLPDKWNSNIGENGCELSGGERQRISIARAFLKDAPIILLDEATASLDVENETAIQTALSRLIKNKTVLIIAHRMRTVSGADKIVVLKDGLVSEQGSPEELYKKNGTFAHMVKLQTESESWKIEA
;
A
#
# COMPACT_ATOMS: atom_id res chain seq x y z
N MET A 1 4.34 -23.44 -11.66
CA MET A 1 3.11 -22.69 -12.06
C MET A 1 2.67 -21.75 -10.95
N VAL A 2 2.52 -22.25 -9.71
CA VAL A 2 2.14 -21.45 -8.53
C VAL A 2 3.04 -20.22 -8.32
N GLU A 3 4.37 -20.38 -8.28
CA GLU A 3 5.30 -19.23 -8.10
C GLU A 3 5.20 -18.18 -9.22
N LYS A 4 4.95 -18.61 -10.47
CA LYS A 4 4.74 -17.68 -11.59
C LYS A 4 3.46 -16.86 -11.41
N LEU A 5 2.39 -17.46 -10.88
CA LEU A 5 1.14 -16.77 -10.58
C LEU A 5 1.28 -15.84 -9.38
N GLN A 6 2.00 -16.26 -8.34
CA GLN A 6 2.30 -15.43 -7.16
C GLN A 6 2.99 -14.13 -7.56
N ARG A 7 4.07 -14.21 -8.36
CA ARG A 7 4.78 -12.99 -8.82
C ARG A 7 3.99 -12.18 -9.83
N ARG A 8 3.27 -12.85 -10.75
CA ARG A 8 2.56 -12.18 -11.84
C ARG A 8 1.30 -11.44 -11.37
N PHE A 9 0.67 -11.87 -10.28
CA PHE A 9 -0.58 -11.32 -9.78
C PHE A 9 -0.54 -10.89 -8.30
N ALA A 10 0.66 -10.83 -7.69
CA ALA A 10 0.86 -10.49 -6.28
C ALA A 10 -0.01 -11.33 -5.32
N LEU A 11 -0.01 -12.66 -5.53
CA LEU A 11 -0.85 -13.61 -4.78
C LEU A 11 -0.07 -14.33 -3.69
N SER A 12 -0.76 -14.67 -2.60
CA SER A 12 -0.31 -15.67 -1.66
C SER A 12 -0.23 -17.05 -2.34
N ARG A 13 0.48 -17.99 -1.70
CA ARG A 13 0.57 -19.38 -2.20
C ARG A 13 -0.82 -20.02 -2.30
N LYS A 14 -1.68 -19.75 -1.31
CA LYS A 14 -3.06 -20.23 -1.27
C LYS A 14 -3.89 -19.56 -2.36
N GLY A 15 -3.80 -18.24 -2.51
CA GLY A 15 -4.48 -17.50 -3.58
C GLY A 15 -4.11 -17.99 -4.98
N ALA A 16 -2.85 -18.33 -5.23
CA ALA A 16 -2.42 -18.91 -6.51
C ALA A 16 -3.02 -20.30 -6.78
N VAL A 17 -3.17 -21.14 -5.74
CA VAL A 17 -3.85 -22.46 -5.85
C VAL A 17 -5.35 -22.27 -6.08
N ASP A 18 -5.98 -21.37 -5.33
CA ASP A 18 -7.40 -21.06 -5.44
C ASP A 18 -7.74 -20.46 -6.82
N THR A 19 -6.83 -19.70 -7.42
CA THR A 19 -6.95 -19.20 -8.81
C THR A 19 -6.99 -20.35 -9.82
N ILE A 20 -6.11 -21.35 -9.67
CA ILE A 20 -6.08 -22.52 -10.55
C ILE A 20 -7.39 -23.30 -10.40
N LYS A 21 -7.81 -23.55 -9.16
CA LYS A 21 -9.07 -24.26 -8.87
C LYS A 21 -10.28 -23.50 -9.41
N GLY A 22 -10.35 -22.20 -9.19
CA GLY A 22 -11.41 -21.33 -9.70
C GLY A 22 -11.46 -21.33 -11.22
N SER A 23 -10.30 -21.27 -11.89
CA SER A 23 -10.22 -21.34 -13.35
C SER A 23 -10.74 -22.67 -13.91
N LEU A 24 -10.40 -23.80 -13.27
CA LEU A 24 -10.89 -25.12 -13.66
C LEU A 24 -12.41 -25.26 -13.43
N LEU A 25 -12.94 -24.69 -12.36
CA LEU A 25 -14.37 -24.69 -12.08
C LEU A 25 -15.16 -23.76 -13.01
N CYS A 26 -14.58 -22.63 -13.43
CA CYS A 26 -15.12 -21.81 -14.53
C CYS A 26 -15.20 -22.62 -15.83
N ALA A 27 -14.16 -23.39 -16.16
CA ALA A 27 -14.19 -24.27 -17.32
C ALA A 27 -15.29 -25.35 -17.21
N LEU A 28 -15.43 -25.97 -16.03
CA LEU A 28 -16.45 -26.97 -15.76
C LEU A 28 -17.87 -26.38 -15.88
N GLN A 29 -18.09 -25.17 -15.35
CA GLN A 29 -19.36 -24.46 -15.48
C GLN A 29 -19.69 -24.18 -16.96
N ASN A 30 -18.74 -23.67 -17.73
CA ASN A 30 -18.93 -23.43 -19.17
C ASN A 30 -19.28 -24.73 -19.92
N ILE A 31 -18.63 -25.84 -19.60
CA ILE A 31 -18.93 -27.16 -20.18
C ILE A 31 -20.32 -27.63 -19.74
N SER A 32 -20.74 -27.38 -18.49
CA SER A 32 -22.08 -27.78 -18.01
C SER A 32 -23.21 -27.12 -18.80
N PHE A 33 -23.00 -25.92 -19.35
CA PHE A 33 -23.96 -25.26 -20.25
C PHE A 33 -24.11 -25.93 -21.63
N MET A 34 -23.27 -26.93 -21.96
CA MET A 34 -23.48 -27.78 -23.13
C MET A 34 -24.51 -28.89 -22.88
N LEU A 35 -24.83 -29.23 -21.62
CA LEU A 35 -25.81 -30.28 -21.32
C LEU A 35 -27.22 -29.95 -21.85
N PRO A 36 -27.76 -28.72 -21.67
CA PRO A 36 -29.01 -28.32 -22.32
C PRO A 36 -28.97 -28.38 -23.84
N VAL A 37 -27.81 -28.09 -24.45
CA VAL A 37 -27.62 -28.19 -25.91
C VAL A 37 -27.74 -29.64 -26.37
N CYS A 38 -27.11 -30.57 -25.63
CA CYS A 38 -27.26 -32.00 -25.90
C CYS A 38 -28.72 -32.47 -25.74
N MET A 39 -29.44 -32.00 -24.72
CA MET A 39 -30.86 -32.32 -24.54
C MET A 39 -31.72 -31.79 -25.69
N LEU A 40 -31.45 -30.56 -26.14
CA LEU A 40 -32.15 -29.95 -27.27
C LEU A 40 -31.85 -30.69 -28.58
N TYR A 41 -30.60 -31.11 -28.78
CA TYR A 41 -30.20 -31.94 -29.91
C TYR A 41 -30.98 -33.27 -29.94
N CYS A 42 -31.04 -34.00 -28.82
CA CYS A 42 -31.81 -35.24 -28.72
C CYS A 42 -33.30 -35.00 -29.03
N LEU A 43 -33.88 -33.93 -28.49
CA LEU A 43 -35.28 -33.58 -28.71
C LEU A 43 -35.57 -33.35 -30.19
N VAL A 44 -34.75 -32.53 -30.86
CA VAL A 44 -34.92 -32.22 -32.29
C VAL A 44 -34.66 -33.45 -33.16
N SER A 45 -33.69 -34.29 -32.79
CA SER A 45 -33.44 -35.58 -33.45
C SER A 45 -34.67 -36.51 -33.37
N ASP A 46 -35.28 -36.65 -32.19
CA ASP A 46 -36.48 -37.48 -32.01
C ASP A 46 -37.70 -36.88 -32.75
N MET A 47 -37.82 -35.55 -32.80
CA MET A 47 -38.88 -34.86 -33.55
C MET A 47 -38.76 -35.10 -35.07
N LEU A 48 -37.56 -34.92 -35.62
CA LEU A 48 -37.31 -35.11 -37.06
C LEU A 48 -37.40 -36.58 -37.47
N GLY A 49 -37.00 -37.50 -36.58
CA GLY A 49 -37.11 -38.94 -36.80
C GLY A 49 -38.52 -39.51 -36.59
N GLY A 50 -39.51 -38.69 -36.20
CA GLY A 50 -40.87 -39.14 -35.91
C GLY A 50 -40.99 -40.05 -34.68
N ALA A 51 -39.94 -40.12 -33.84
CA ALA A 51 -39.85 -40.99 -32.67
C ALA A 51 -40.38 -40.32 -31.38
N LEU A 52 -40.91 -39.10 -31.48
CA LEU A 52 -41.44 -38.35 -30.35
C LEU A 52 -42.79 -38.92 -29.89
N THR A 53 -42.75 -39.98 -29.09
CA THR A 53 -43.92 -40.57 -28.43
C THR A 53 -44.18 -39.95 -27.06
N ALA A 54 -45.43 -40.03 -26.56
CA ALA A 54 -45.79 -39.55 -25.21
C ALA A 54 -44.93 -40.18 -24.09
N SER A 55 -44.36 -41.36 -24.33
CA SER A 55 -43.44 -42.06 -23.43
C SER A 55 -42.05 -41.42 -23.29
N ARG A 56 -41.64 -40.53 -24.21
CA ARG A 56 -40.35 -39.81 -24.16
C ARG A 56 -40.43 -38.49 -23.39
N ILE A 57 -41.63 -37.96 -23.16
CA ILE A 57 -41.84 -36.70 -22.41
C ILE A 57 -41.21 -36.75 -20.99
N PRO A 58 -41.36 -37.83 -20.21
CA PRO A 58 -40.72 -37.93 -18.89
C PRO A 58 -39.18 -37.90 -18.95
N PHE A 59 -38.58 -38.45 -20.01
CA PHE A 59 -37.13 -38.43 -20.21
C PHE A 59 -36.62 -37.00 -20.41
N TYR A 60 -37.29 -36.21 -21.26
CA TYR A 60 -36.93 -34.80 -21.48
C TYR A 60 -37.18 -33.93 -20.25
N ALA A 61 -38.29 -34.16 -19.53
CA ALA A 61 -38.59 -33.45 -18.29
C ALA A 61 -37.55 -33.74 -17.20
N ALA A 62 -37.26 -35.02 -16.94
CA ALA A 62 -36.24 -35.43 -15.96
C ALA A 62 -34.84 -34.97 -16.37
N GLY A 63 -34.48 -35.10 -17.65
CA GLY A 63 -33.18 -34.65 -18.18
C GLY A 63 -32.99 -33.14 -18.03
N THR A 64 -34.05 -32.34 -18.22
CA THR A 64 -34.01 -30.88 -18.00
C THR A 64 -33.76 -30.55 -16.53
N VAL A 65 -34.46 -31.22 -15.61
CA VAL A 65 -34.26 -31.04 -14.16
C VAL A 65 -32.84 -31.44 -13.74
N ILE A 66 -32.31 -32.55 -14.27
CA ILE A 66 -30.93 -33.00 -14.00
C ILE A 66 -29.92 -31.98 -14.54
N CYS A 67 -30.10 -31.47 -15.77
CA CYS A 67 -29.23 -30.44 -16.33
C CYS A 67 -29.23 -29.18 -15.46
N ALA A 68 -30.40 -28.72 -15.03
CA ALA A 68 -30.53 -27.57 -14.14
C ALA A 68 -29.82 -27.80 -12.80
N ALA A 69 -29.97 -28.99 -12.20
CA ALA A 69 -29.28 -29.35 -10.96
C ALA A 69 -27.75 -29.38 -11.12
N VAL A 70 -27.24 -29.96 -12.21
CA VAL A 70 -25.80 -30.00 -12.51
C VAL A 70 -25.24 -28.60 -12.73
N ILE A 71 -25.94 -27.75 -13.48
CA ILE A 71 -25.57 -26.34 -13.71
C ILE A 71 -25.54 -25.58 -12.38
N LEU A 72 -26.54 -25.80 -11.51
CA LEU A 72 -26.61 -25.16 -10.19
C LEU A 72 -25.42 -25.58 -9.32
N VAL A 73 -25.11 -26.88 -9.26
CA VAL A 73 -23.94 -27.39 -8.50
C VAL A 73 -22.64 -26.83 -9.07
N CYS A 74 -22.45 -26.83 -10.39
CA CYS A 74 -21.24 -26.28 -11.02
C CYS A 74 -21.10 -24.79 -10.75
N THR A 75 -22.19 -24.03 -10.85
CA THR A 75 -22.23 -22.59 -10.55
C THR A 75 -21.94 -22.32 -9.08
N TYR A 76 -22.48 -23.12 -8.16
CA TYR A 76 -22.20 -23.01 -6.73
C TYR A 76 -20.73 -23.26 -6.41
N LEU A 77 -20.15 -24.34 -6.97
CA LEU A 77 -18.73 -24.67 -6.78
C LEU A 77 -17.82 -23.59 -7.38
N GLN A 78 -18.14 -23.13 -8.60
CA GLN A 78 -17.42 -22.05 -9.27
C GLN A 78 -17.48 -20.77 -8.42
N TYR A 79 -18.67 -20.34 -8.00
CA TYR A 79 -18.86 -19.13 -7.21
C TYR A 79 -18.06 -19.16 -5.91
N ASN A 80 -18.12 -20.28 -5.19
CA ASN A 80 -17.37 -20.45 -3.94
C ASN A 80 -15.84 -20.39 -4.17
N SER A 81 -15.36 -20.98 -5.27
CA SER A 81 -13.92 -21.01 -5.57
C SER A 81 -13.39 -19.72 -6.18
N THR A 82 -14.23 -18.88 -6.80
CA THR A 82 -13.78 -17.62 -7.44
C THR A 82 -14.06 -16.39 -6.59
N PHE A 83 -15.18 -16.32 -5.89
CA PHE A 83 -15.55 -15.12 -5.12
C PHE A 83 -15.12 -15.27 -3.65
N LEU A 84 -15.63 -16.30 -2.95
CA LEU A 84 -15.34 -16.52 -1.53
C LEU A 84 -13.85 -16.71 -1.25
N ALA A 85 -13.16 -17.51 -2.07
CA ALA A 85 -11.71 -17.67 -1.94
C ALA A 85 -10.94 -16.36 -2.16
N THR A 86 -11.38 -15.52 -3.12
CA THR A 86 -10.72 -14.24 -3.39
C THR A 86 -10.93 -13.23 -2.27
N TYR A 87 -12.12 -13.19 -1.63
CA TYR A 87 -12.34 -12.33 -0.45
C TYR A 87 -11.41 -12.66 0.71
N ILE A 88 -11.20 -13.96 0.97
CA ILE A 88 -10.24 -14.41 2.01
C ILE A 88 -8.82 -13.97 1.64
N GLU A 89 -8.43 -14.16 0.37
CA GLU A 89 -7.13 -13.76 -0.14
C GLU A 89 -6.90 -12.23 -0.05
N THR A 90 -7.90 -11.40 -0.34
CA THR A 90 -7.81 -9.94 -0.17
C THR A 90 -7.48 -9.57 1.27
N GLY A 91 -8.14 -10.20 2.24
CA GLY A 91 -7.87 -9.98 3.67
C GLY A 91 -6.44 -10.34 4.04
N VAL A 92 -5.97 -11.53 3.64
CA VAL A 92 -4.60 -11.99 3.87
C VAL A 92 -3.59 -11.03 3.23
N ARG A 93 -3.84 -10.57 2.01
CA ARG A 93 -2.96 -9.66 1.27
C ARG A 93 -2.86 -8.29 1.96
N ARG A 94 -3.99 -7.73 2.41
CA ARG A 94 -4.02 -6.45 3.13
C ARG A 94 -3.26 -6.53 4.46
N ILE A 95 -3.48 -7.58 5.23
CA ILE A 95 -2.75 -7.81 6.49
C ILE A 95 -1.26 -8.01 6.21
N GLY A 96 -0.91 -8.80 5.19
CA GLY A 96 0.48 -9.03 4.79
C GLY A 96 1.20 -7.76 4.34
N LEU A 97 0.54 -6.89 3.56
CA LEU A 97 1.07 -5.57 3.20
C LEU A 97 1.26 -4.67 4.42
N ALA A 98 0.28 -4.64 5.33
CA ALA A 98 0.37 -3.84 6.56
C ALA A 98 1.53 -4.31 7.45
N GLU A 99 1.69 -5.62 7.64
CA GLU A 99 2.80 -6.21 8.40
C GLU A 99 4.15 -5.95 7.71
N LYS A 100 4.19 -6.00 6.38
CA LYS A 100 5.40 -5.63 5.63
C LYS A 100 5.76 -4.16 5.83
N LEU A 101 4.80 -3.25 5.72
CA LEU A 101 5.01 -1.81 5.95
C LEU A 101 5.49 -1.52 7.37
N ARG A 102 5.01 -2.27 8.38
CA ARG A 102 5.47 -2.18 9.77
C ARG A 102 6.98 -2.44 9.92
N ARG A 103 7.55 -3.33 9.09
CA ARG A 103 8.96 -3.76 9.16
C ARG A 103 9.88 -3.06 8.16
N ILE A 104 9.33 -2.32 7.21
CA ILE A 104 10.15 -1.59 6.23
C ILE A 104 10.80 -0.39 6.93
N PRO A 105 12.10 -0.10 6.67
CA PRO A 105 12.77 1.08 7.21
C PRO A 105 12.00 2.38 6.92
N LEU A 106 12.08 3.33 7.87
CA LEU A 106 11.44 4.64 7.74
C LEU A 106 11.91 5.44 6.52
N SER A 107 13.07 5.08 5.94
CA SER A 107 13.58 5.59 4.67
C SER A 107 12.59 5.51 3.52
N PHE A 108 11.80 4.45 3.48
CA PHE A 108 10.80 4.23 2.44
C PHE A 108 9.67 5.25 2.50
N PHE A 109 9.25 5.62 3.72
CA PHE A 109 8.16 6.57 3.95
C PHE A 109 8.60 8.02 3.69
N GLY A 110 9.88 8.35 3.89
CA GLY A 110 10.41 9.68 3.57
C GLY A 110 10.35 10.08 2.09
N LYS A 111 10.13 9.10 1.19
CA LYS A 111 10.07 9.31 -0.27
C LYS A 111 8.69 9.17 -0.88
N LYS A 112 7.73 8.63 -0.13
CA LYS A 112 6.43 8.26 -0.66
C LYS A 112 5.32 9.04 0.03
N ASP A 113 4.34 9.42 -0.76
CA ASP A 113 3.10 9.95 -0.22
C ASP A 113 2.35 8.86 0.55
N LEU A 114 1.92 9.17 1.77
CA LEU A 114 1.08 8.29 2.58
C LEU A 114 -0.24 7.96 1.85
N ALA A 115 -0.74 8.85 1.02
CA ALA A 115 -1.91 8.62 0.17
C ALA A 115 -1.64 7.52 -0.87
N ASP A 116 -0.44 7.49 -1.46
CA ASP A 116 -0.04 6.45 -2.44
C ASP A 116 0.00 5.07 -1.77
N LEU A 117 0.58 4.98 -0.57
CA LEU A 117 0.61 3.75 0.23
C LEU A 117 -0.78 3.29 0.64
N THR A 118 -1.64 4.21 1.09
CA THR A 118 -3.03 3.91 1.46
C THR A 118 -3.82 3.41 0.26
N SER A 119 -3.66 4.04 -0.90
CA SER A 119 -4.26 3.62 -2.17
C SER A 119 -3.80 2.22 -2.59
N ALA A 120 -2.52 1.89 -2.39
CA ALA A 120 -1.99 0.55 -2.66
C ALA A 120 -2.62 -0.54 -1.76
N ILE A 121 -2.86 -0.26 -0.47
CA ILE A 121 -3.49 -1.24 0.44
C ILE A 121 -4.99 -1.36 0.17
N MET A 122 -5.68 -0.25 -0.06
CA MET A 122 -7.13 -0.23 -0.14
C MET A 122 -7.64 -0.47 -1.55
N ASN A 123 -7.27 0.43 -2.48
CA ASN A 123 -7.80 0.47 -3.84
C ASN A 123 -7.14 -0.59 -4.74
N ASP A 124 -5.82 -0.73 -4.72
CA ASP A 124 -5.16 -1.72 -5.59
C ASP A 124 -5.49 -3.15 -5.21
N CYS A 125 -5.59 -3.45 -3.92
CA CYS A 125 -6.05 -4.77 -3.49
C CYS A 125 -7.48 -5.06 -3.98
N ALA A 126 -8.38 -4.07 -3.96
CA ALA A 126 -9.75 -4.23 -4.45
C ALA A 126 -9.81 -4.39 -5.98
N VAL A 127 -8.96 -3.66 -6.72
CA VAL A 127 -8.82 -3.83 -8.17
C VAL A 127 -8.30 -5.23 -8.50
N LEU A 128 -7.31 -5.72 -7.75
CA LEU A 128 -6.79 -7.08 -7.93
C LEU A 128 -7.81 -8.16 -7.59
N GLU A 129 -8.60 -7.96 -6.53
CA GLU A 129 -9.71 -8.84 -6.15
C GLU A 129 -10.73 -8.97 -7.29
N THR A 130 -11.19 -7.82 -7.80
CA THR A 130 -12.13 -7.77 -8.93
C THR A 130 -11.51 -8.45 -10.15
N SER A 131 -10.24 -8.16 -10.44
CA SER A 131 -9.53 -8.75 -11.56
C SER A 131 -9.43 -10.28 -11.47
N GLN A 132 -9.14 -10.80 -10.28
CA GLN A 132 -8.99 -12.22 -10.05
C GLN A 132 -10.31 -12.98 -10.15
N SER A 133 -11.35 -12.47 -9.49
CA SER A 133 -12.67 -13.10 -9.41
C SER A 133 -13.48 -12.97 -10.71
N HIS A 134 -13.46 -11.80 -11.35
CA HIS A 134 -14.34 -11.49 -12.50
C HIS A 134 -13.63 -11.54 -13.86
N HIS A 135 -12.30 -11.54 -13.92
CA HIS A 135 -11.59 -11.43 -15.19
C HIS A 135 -10.61 -12.59 -15.44
N ILE A 136 -9.67 -12.85 -14.53
CA ILE A 136 -8.60 -13.84 -14.72
C ILE A 136 -9.15 -15.26 -14.69
N CYS A 137 -9.88 -15.65 -13.64
CA CYS A 137 -10.45 -17.01 -13.54
C CYS A 137 -11.44 -17.31 -14.69
N PRO A 138 -12.39 -16.42 -15.03
CA PRO A 138 -13.26 -16.60 -16.19
C PRO A 138 -12.50 -16.70 -17.52
N LEU A 139 -11.47 -15.86 -17.76
CA LEU A 139 -10.68 -15.92 -19.00
C LEU A 139 -9.96 -17.26 -19.16
N ILE A 140 -9.27 -17.74 -18.11
CA ILE A 140 -8.58 -19.03 -18.14
C ILE A 140 -9.59 -20.16 -18.32
N GLY A 141 -10.72 -20.10 -17.60
CA GLY A 141 -11.81 -21.06 -17.73
C GLY A 141 -12.42 -21.09 -19.13
N ALA A 142 -12.62 -19.92 -19.75
CA ALA A 142 -13.09 -19.77 -21.12
C ALA A 142 -12.11 -20.42 -22.10
N ILE A 143 -10.80 -20.12 -22.00
CA ILE A 143 -9.77 -20.74 -22.86
C ILE A 143 -9.80 -22.27 -22.74
N ILE A 144 -9.84 -22.81 -21.52
CA ILE A 144 -9.84 -24.26 -21.29
C ILE A 144 -11.12 -24.90 -21.88
N SER A 145 -12.29 -24.39 -21.50
CA SER A 145 -13.58 -24.94 -21.94
C SER A 145 -13.76 -24.84 -23.46
N THR A 146 -13.51 -23.67 -24.05
CA THR A 146 -13.58 -23.47 -25.50
C THR A 146 -12.60 -24.40 -26.23
N THR A 147 -11.37 -24.59 -25.73
CA THR A 147 -10.42 -25.53 -26.36
C THR A 147 -10.95 -26.96 -26.32
N LEU A 148 -11.48 -27.43 -25.19
CA LEU A 148 -12.03 -28.78 -25.06
C LEU A 148 -13.26 -29.00 -25.97
N ILE A 149 -14.17 -28.02 -26.04
CA ILE A 149 -15.34 -28.07 -26.92
C ILE A 149 -14.92 -27.99 -28.39
N ALA A 150 -13.97 -27.13 -28.74
CA ALA A 150 -13.46 -27.02 -30.11
C ALA A 150 -12.84 -28.35 -30.57
N LEU A 151 -12.04 -29.00 -29.72
CA LEU A 151 -11.46 -30.31 -30.01
C LEU A 151 -12.53 -31.40 -30.16
N SER A 152 -13.60 -31.36 -29.37
CA SER A 152 -14.69 -32.35 -29.48
C SER A 152 -15.46 -32.23 -30.79
N LEU A 153 -15.61 -31.02 -31.35
CA LEU A 153 -16.27 -30.80 -32.65
C LEU A 153 -15.56 -31.50 -33.82
N PHE A 154 -14.24 -31.63 -33.78
CA PHE A 154 -13.46 -32.32 -34.84
C PHE A 154 -13.80 -33.81 -34.93
N ILE A 155 -14.29 -34.43 -33.85
CA ILE A 155 -14.70 -35.83 -33.85
C ILE A 155 -15.98 -36.04 -34.69
N PHE A 156 -16.89 -35.07 -34.70
CA PHE A 156 -18.16 -35.16 -35.44
C PHE A 156 -18.00 -34.86 -36.92
N ASN A 157 -17.38 -33.72 -37.26
CA ASN A 157 -17.13 -33.34 -38.65
C ASN A 157 -16.01 -32.30 -38.72
N TRP A 158 -14.87 -32.68 -39.29
CA TRP A 158 -13.69 -31.81 -39.34
C TRP A 158 -13.89 -30.56 -40.22
N ARG A 159 -14.72 -30.61 -41.27
CA ARG A 159 -14.98 -29.47 -42.16
C ARG A 159 -15.82 -28.41 -41.47
N MET A 160 -16.87 -28.85 -40.78
CA MET A 160 -17.71 -27.97 -39.94
C MET A 160 -16.93 -27.43 -38.75
N ALA A 161 -16.15 -28.27 -38.07
CA ALA A 161 -15.30 -27.85 -36.96
C ALA A 161 -14.29 -26.78 -37.39
N LEU A 162 -13.65 -26.93 -38.56
CA LEU A 162 -12.74 -25.90 -39.08
C LEU A 162 -13.47 -24.59 -39.38
N ALA A 163 -14.67 -24.66 -39.97
CA ALA A 163 -15.51 -23.49 -40.25
C ALA A 163 -15.95 -22.74 -38.97
N SER A 164 -16.04 -23.44 -37.84
CA SER A 164 -16.34 -22.82 -36.54
C SER A 164 -15.09 -22.36 -35.78
N VAL A 165 -13.98 -23.09 -35.84
CA VAL A 165 -12.85 -22.87 -34.93
C VAL A 165 -11.88 -21.79 -35.42
N TRP A 166 -11.84 -21.49 -36.73
CA TRP A 166 -10.85 -20.54 -37.29
C TRP A 166 -10.92 -19.12 -36.71
N VAL A 167 -12.10 -18.68 -36.24
CA VAL A 167 -12.27 -17.34 -35.66
C VAL A 167 -11.60 -17.18 -34.30
N LEU A 168 -11.40 -18.29 -33.56
CA LEU A 168 -10.80 -18.29 -32.24
C LEU A 168 -9.35 -17.80 -32.27
N PRO A 169 -8.40 -18.42 -33.02
CA PRO A 169 -7.02 -17.95 -33.06
C PRO A 169 -6.90 -16.53 -33.64
N VAL A 170 -7.77 -16.15 -34.58
CA VAL A 170 -7.79 -14.79 -35.15
C VAL A 170 -8.18 -13.76 -34.08
N ALA A 171 -9.24 -14.01 -33.31
CA ALA A 171 -9.67 -13.14 -32.22
C ALA A 171 -8.58 -13.00 -31.14
N PHE A 172 -7.93 -14.11 -30.75
CA PHE A 172 -6.82 -14.08 -29.80
C PHE A 172 -5.59 -13.33 -30.34
N CYS A 173 -5.28 -13.46 -31.63
CA CYS A 173 -4.18 -12.71 -32.26
C CYS A 173 -4.44 -11.21 -32.25
N ILE A 174 -5.67 -10.77 -32.60
CA ILE A 174 -6.05 -9.34 -32.56
C ILE A 174 -5.79 -8.75 -31.17
N VAL A 175 -6.24 -9.44 -30.13
CA VAL A 175 -6.08 -8.95 -28.76
C VAL A 175 -4.63 -9.06 -28.26
N GLY A 176 -3.92 -10.13 -28.60
CA GLY A 176 -2.50 -10.27 -28.27
C GLY A 176 -1.64 -9.16 -28.86
N LEU A 177 -1.88 -8.79 -30.12
CA LEU A 177 -1.18 -7.68 -30.78
C LEU A 177 -1.57 -6.31 -30.20
N ALA A 178 -2.83 -6.15 -29.75
CA ALA A 178 -3.32 -4.94 -29.12
C ALA A 178 -2.74 -4.68 -27.73
N ALA A 179 -2.35 -5.73 -27.00
CA ALA A 179 -1.99 -5.64 -25.58
C ALA A 179 -0.89 -4.62 -25.28
N GLY A 180 0.14 -4.51 -26.15
CA GLY A 180 1.23 -3.54 -26.00
C GLY A 180 0.76 -2.09 -26.17
N VAL A 181 -0.11 -1.84 -27.16
CA VAL A 181 -0.69 -0.51 -27.42
C VAL A 181 -1.59 -0.11 -26.26
N GLN A 182 -2.44 -1.03 -25.81
CA GLN A 182 -3.38 -0.81 -24.71
C GLN A 182 -2.66 -0.53 -23.39
N LYS A 183 -1.59 -1.27 -23.09
CA LYS A 183 -0.74 -1.01 -21.91
C LYS A 183 -0.16 0.40 -21.95
N LYS A 184 0.31 0.86 -23.11
CA LYS A 184 0.89 2.21 -23.28
C LYS A 184 -0.17 3.32 -23.14
N LEU A 185 -1.37 3.11 -23.67
CA LEU A 185 -2.48 4.06 -23.54
C LEU A 185 -2.98 4.15 -22.09
N SER A 186 -3.18 2.99 -21.45
CA SER A 186 -3.61 2.88 -20.05
C SER A 186 -2.60 3.55 -19.10
N ALA A 187 -1.29 3.30 -19.28
CA ALA A 187 -0.25 3.95 -18.48
C ALA A 187 -0.26 5.48 -18.62
N LYS A 188 -0.46 6.01 -19.84
CA LYS A 188 -0.57 7.45 -20.09
C LYS A 188 -1.83 8.07 -19.47
N SER A 189 -2.94 7.34 -19.50
CA SER A 189 -4.21 7.74 -18.86
C SER A 189 -4.04 7.81 -17.34
N MET A 190 -3.48 6.75 -16.73
CA MET A 190 -3.19 6.69 -15.30
C MET A 190 -2.26 7.82 -14.85
N ALA A 191 -1.20 8.11 -15.60
CA ALA A 191 -0.28 9.21 -15.27
C ALA A 191 -0.96 10.60 -15.31
N ALA A 192 -1.91 10.82 -16.23
CA ALA A 192 -2.68 12.07 -16.24
C ALA A 192 -3.72 12.12 -15.12
N ARG A 193 -4.29 10.97 -14.75
CA ARG A 193 -5.19 10.84 -13.59
C ARG A 193 -4.47 11.25 -12.31
N LEU A 194 -3.31 10.68 -12.03
CA LEU A 194 -2.49 11.02 -10.86
C LEU A 194 -2.17 12.52 -10.82
N SER A 195 -1.66 13.08 -11.92
CA SER A 195 -1.36 14.52 -11.99
C SER A 195 -2.59 15.42 -11.74
N CYS A 196 -3.79 14.96 -12.11
CA CYS A 196 -5.04 15.65 -11.82
C CYS A 196 -5.43 15.51 -10.35
N GLU A 197 -5.33 14.31 -9.78
CA GLU A 197 -5.57 14.04 -8.34
C GLU A 197 -4.63 14.88 -7.47
N ASP A 198 -3.33 14.91 -7.77
CA ASP A 198 -2.34 15.77 -7.10
C ASP A 198 -2.76 17.24 -7.11
N GLY A 199 -3.24 17.73 -8.27
CA GLY A 199 -3.69 19.12 -8.41
C GLY A 199 -4.96 19.44 -7.62
N ILE A 200 -5.83 18.45 -7.39
CA ILE A 200 -7.01 18.61 -6.53
C ILE A 200 -6.58 18.64 -5.07
N GLN A 201 -5.67 17.75 -4.66
CA GLN A 201 -5.15 17.69 -3.30
C GLN A 201 -4.41 18.98 -2.94
N GLU A 202 -3.49 19.44 -3.79
CA GLU A 202 -2.76 20.71 -3.61
C GLU A 202 -3.74 21.89 -3.48
N CYS A 203 -4.85 21.90 -4.24
CA CYS A 203 -5.90 22.92 -4.12
C CYS A 203 -6.54 22.94 -2.73
N MET A 204 -6.81 21.75 -2.18
CA MET A 204 -7.44 21.60 -0.87
C MET A 204 -6.49 22.02 0.25
N GLU A 205 -5.22 21.61 0.16
CA GLU A 205 -4.18 21.94 1.14
C GLU A 205 -3.83 23.45 1.13
N SER A 206 -3.74 24.06 -0.06
CA SER A 206 -3.36 25.47 -0.23
C SER A 206 -4.54 26.45 -0.27
N MET A 207 -5.76 25.99 0.01
CA MET A 207 -6.98 26.80 -0.09
C MET A 207 -6.91 28.14 0.71
N PRO A 208 -6.38 28.18 1.95
CA PRO A 208 -6.24 29.44 2.68
C PRO A 208 -5.33 30.44 1.97
N ASP A 209 -4.19 29.98 1.45
CA ASP A 209 -3.22 30.83 0.75
C ASP A 209 -3.75 31.30 -0.60
N LEU A 210 -4.42 30.42 -1.35
CA LEU A 210 -5.05 30.78 -2.61
C LEU A 210 -6.09 31.89 -2.41
N ARG A 211 -6.86 31.83 -1.32
CA ARG A 211 -7.83 32.87 -0.94
C ARG A 211 -7.17 34.15 -0.46
N ALA A 212 -6.20 34.05 0.44
CA ALA A 212 -5.47 35.21 0.96
C ALA A 212 -4.80 36.01 -0.16
N ASN A 213 -4.34 35.33 -1.22
CA ASN A 213 -3.65 35.92 -2.36
C ASN A 213 -4.54 36.14 -3.59
N ASN A 214 -5.86 35.91 -3.52
CA ASN A 214 -6.82 36.05 -4.64
C ASN A 214 -6.39 35.28 -5.91
N ALA A 215 -5.80 34.09 -5.74
CA ALA A 215 -5.19 33.30 -6.81
C ALA A 215 -6.08 32.14 -7.31
N GLU A 216 -7.31 32.00 -6.80
CA GLU A 216 -8.16 30.83 -7.00
C GLU A 216 -8.49 30.61 -8.49
N ARG A 217 -8.83 31.67 -9.21
CA ARG A 217 -9.17 31.57 -10.64
C ARG A 217 -8.00 31.05 -11.48
N ARG A 218 -6.80 31.59 -11.24
CA ARG A 218 -5.59 31.18 -11.96
C ARG A 218 -5.26 29.72 -11.68
N TYR A 219 -5.42 29.29 -10.43
CA TYR A 219 -5.20 27.90 -10.05
C TYR A 219 -6.23 26.96 -10.70
N LEU A 220 -7.52 27.31 -10.64
CA LEU A 220 -8.61 26.54 -11.26
C LEU A 220 -8.47 26.42 -12.78
N ASP A 221 -7.96 27.44 -13.47
CA ASP A 221 -7.64 27.36 -14.90
C ASP A 221 -6.52 26.34 -15.19
N GLY A 222 -5.51 26.28 -14.32
CA GLY A 222 -4.47 25.26 -14.37
C GLY A 222 -5.02 23.84 -14.13
N LEU A 223 -5.89 23.70 -13.13
CA LEU A 223 -6.55 22.43 -12.81
C LEU A 223 -7.45 21.97 -13.96
N ASN A 224 -8.21 22.87 -14.58
CA ASN A 224 -9.04 22.57 -15.75
C ASN A 224 -8.19 22.04 -16.94
N LYS A 225 -6.96 22.53 -17.13
CA LYS A 225 -6.06 21.98 -18.16
C LYS A 225 -5.62 20.55 -17.83
N LYS A 226 -5.31 20.26 -16.56
CA LYS A 226 -4.99 18.90 -16.09
C LYS A 226 -6.18 17.96 -16.31
N LEU A 227 -7.39 18.40 -15.95
CA LEU A 227 -8.64 17.64 -16.13
C LEU A 227 -8.89 17.31 -17.60
N ARG A 228 -8.82 18.31 -18.50
CA ARG A 228 -8.99 18.09 -19.95
C ARG A 228 -7.91 17.16 -20.53
N ALA A 229 -6.68 17.23 -20.03
CA ALA A 229 -5.62 16.31 -20.44
C ALA A 229 -5.90 14.88 -20.00
N PHE A 230 -6.43 14.69 -18.78
CA PHE A 230 -6.90 13.40 -18.29
C PHE A 230 -8.05 12.86 -19.15
N GLU A 231 -9.12 13.64 -19.36
CA GLU A 231 -10.26 13.27 -20.22
C GLU A 231 -9.79 12.86 -21.62
N GLY A 232 -8.95 13.68 -22.27
CA GLY A 232 -8.46 13.39 -23.61
C GLY A 232 -7.59 12.12 -23.69
N ARG A 233 -6.84 11.78 -22.65
CA ARG A 233 -6.07 10.52 -22.58
C ARG A 233 -6.96 9.33 -22.26
N LEU A 234 -7.95 9.51 -21.39
CA LEU A 234 -8.94 8.49 -21.06
C LEU A 234 -9.74 8.11 -22.29
N THR A 235 -10.31 9.08 -23.02
CA THR A 235 -11.04 8.83 -24.27
C THR A 235 -10.19 8.08 -25.29
N LYS A 236 -8.92 8.45 -25.47
CA LYS A 236 -8.00 7.73 -26.37
C LYS A 236 -7.73 6.29 -25.91
N SER A 237 -7.64 6.06 -24.60
CA SER A 237 -7.44 4.72 -24.02
C SER A 237 -8.68 3.83 -24.21
N GLU A 238 -9.86 4.38 -23.93
CA GLU A 238 -11.14 3.68 -24.08
C GLU A 238 -11.43 3.37 -25.56
N LEU A 239 -11.30 4.35 -26.46
CA LEU A 239 -11.49 4.13 -27.89
C LEU A 239 -10.47 3.13 -28.46
N GLY A 240 -9.20 3.25 -28.05
CA GLY A 240 -8.16 2.31 -28.45
C GLY A 240 -8.51 0.89 -28.05
N THR A 241 -8.99 0.69 -26.81
CA THR A 241 -9.47 -0.59 -26.31
C THR A 241 -10.69 -1.09 -27.09
N ALA A 242 -11.69 -0.22 -27.29
CA ALA A 242 -12.94 -0.57 -27.94
C ALA A 242 -12.73 -1.07 -29.37
N VAL A 243 -11.85 -0.44 -30.15
CA VAL A 243 -11.55 -0.86 -31.53
C VAL A 243 -11.06 -2.32 -31.56
N PHE A 244 -10.14 -2.71 -30.68
CA PHE A 244 -9.61 -4.08 -30.69
C PHE A 244 -10.61 -5.10 -30.15
N VAL A 245 -11.30 -4.79 -29.05
CA VAL A 245 -12.28 -5.70 -28.44
C VAL A 245 -13.48 -5.91 -29.36
N VAL A 246 -14.07 -4.83 -29.90
CA VAL A 246 -15.23 -4.92 -30.82
C VAL A 246 -14.85 -5.67 -32.10
N THR A 247 -13.65 -5.43 -32.64
CA THR A 247 -13.18 -6.18 -33.82
C THR A 247 -13.03 -7.67 -33.50
N ALA A 248 -12.45 -8.03 -32.36
CA ALA A 248 -12.32 -9.42 -31.94
C ALA A 248 -13.70 -10.09 -31.72
N SER A 249 -14.65 -9.40 -31.08
CA SER A 249 -16.03 -9.87 -30.91
C SER A 249 -16.76 -10.04 -32.25
N LEU A 250 -16.56 -9.12 -33.20
CA LEU A 250 -17.15 -9.22 -34.53
C LEU A 250 -16.60 -10.45 -35.28
N VAL A 251 -15.29 -10.70 -35.20
CA VAL A 251 -14.66 -11.90 -35.76
C VAL A 251 -15.25 -13.17 -35.17
N LEU A 252 -15.49 -13.24 -33.85
CA LEU A 252 -16.17 -14.40 -33.24
C LEU A 252 -17.56 -14.62 -33.84
N ARG A 253 -18.34 -13.55 -34.06
CA ARG A 253 -19.69 -13.64 -34.67
C ARG A 253 -19.66 -14.13 -36.12
N LEU A 254 -18.60 -13.82 -36.87
CA LEU A 254 -18.40 -14.40 -38.22
C LEU A 254 -18.26 -15.92 -38.18
N GLY A 255 -17.90 -16.51 -37.03
CA GLY A 255 -17.85 -17.95 -36.84
C GLY A 255 -19.22 -18.61 -36.97
N ILE A 256 -20.29 -17.94 -36.50
CA ILE A 256 -21.68 -18.42 -36.67
C ILE A 256 -22.04 -18.39 -38.15
N ALA A 257 -21.76 -17.26 -38.84
CA ALA A 257 -22.08 -17.08 -40.25
C ALA A 257 -21.32 -18.08 -41.14
N THR A 258 -20.03 -18.28 -40.90
CA THR A 258 -19.22 -19.25 -41.67
C THR A 258 -19.64 -20.68 -41.42
N THR A 259 -19.97 -21.06 -40.18
CA THR A 259 -20.54 -22.38 -39.88
C THR A 259 -21.87 -22.60 -40.60
N ALA A 260 -22.74 -21.59 -40.63
CA ALA A 260 -24.01 -21.67 -41.34
C ALA A 260 -23.82 -21.84 -42.85
N LEU A 261 -22.97 -21.02 -43.48
CA LEU A 261 -22.71 -21.07 -44.93
C LEU A 261 -22.07 -22.40 -45.37
N VAL A 262 -21.02 -22.83 -44.67
CA VAL A 262 -20.34 -24.11 -44.98
C VAL A 262 -21.28 -25.28 -44.73
N GLY A 263 -22.04 -25.24 -43.63
CA GLY A 263 -23.02 -26.28 -43.32
C GLY A 263 -24.15 -26.36 -44.34
N SER A 264 -24.69 -25.21 -44.78
CA SER A 264 -25.69 -25.17 -45.87
C SER A 264 -25.14 -25.74 -47.17
N TYR A 265 -23.91 -25.41 -47.54
CA TYR A 265 -23.26 -25.97 -48.74
C TYR A 265 -23.10 -27.50 -48.64
N LEU A 266 -22.56 -28.01 -47.53
CA LEU A 266 -22.37 -29.45 -47.32
C LEU A 266 -23.71 -30.21 -47.23
N LEU A 267 -24.74 -29.57 -46.66
CA LEU A 267 -26.09 -30.14 -46.58
C LEU A 267 -26.72 -30.27 -47.97
N VAL A 268 -26.63 -29.23 -48.81
CA VAL A 268 -27.13 -29.25 -50.20
C VAL A 268 -26.36 -30.27 -51.05
N ALA A 269 -25.07 -30.43 -50.80
CA ALA A 269 -24.23 -31.44 -51.45
C ALA A 269 -24.52 -32.89 -50.99
N GLY A 270 -25.35 -33.08 -49.96
CA GLY A 270 -25.66 -34.40 -49.38
C GLY A 270 -24.51 -35.01 -48.56
N GLU A 271 -23.49 -34.23 -48.22
CA GLU A 271 -22.32 -34.68 -47.45
C GLU A 271 -22.48 -34.44 -45.93
N LEU A 272 -23.57 -33.80 -45.51
CA LEU A 272 -23.88 -33.48 -44.12
C LEU A 272 -25.34 -33.80 -43.81
N ASP A 273 -25.58 -34.41 -42.64
CA ASP A 273 -26.93 -34.67 -42.15
C ASP A 273 -27.55 -33.43 -41.48
N ILE A 274 -28.87 -33.28 -41.58
CA ILE A 274 -29.63 -32.14 -41.05
C ILE A 274 -29.43 -32.02 -39.53
N ILE A 275 -29.43 -33.15 -38.81
CA ILE A 275 -29.31 -33.17 -37.35
C ILE A 275 -27.89 -32.75 -36.94
N THR A 276 -26.87 -33.20 -37.68
CA THR A 276 -25.48 -32.77 -37.47
C THR A 276 -25.32 -31.27 -37.76
N PHE A 277 -25.90 -30.77 -38.86
CA PHE A 277 -25.89 -29.33 -39.16
C PHE A 277 -26.50 -28.49 -38.03
N PHE A 278 -27.67 -28.90 -37.54
CA PHE A 278 -28.35 -28.24 -36.44
C PHE A 278 -27.53 -28.25 -35.13
N MET A 279 -26.87 -29.38 -34.81
CA MET A 279 -25.96 -29.49 -33.67
C MET A 279 -24.86 -28.43 -33.72
N PHE A 280 -24.20 -28.29 -34.87
CA PHE A 280 -23.12 -27.30 -35.02
C PHE A 280 -23.63 -25.88 -34.82
N LEU A 281 -24.80 -25.51 -35.35
CA LEU A 281 -25.37 -24.18 -35.13
C LEU A 281 -25.63 -23.88 -33.65
N LEU A 282 -26.10 -24.87 -32.88
CA LEU A 282 -26.32 -24.71 -31.44
C LEU A 282 -25.00 -24.61 -30.65
N VAL A 283 -24.08 -25.55 -30.87
CA VAL A 283 -22.82 -25.60 -30.11
C VAL A 283 -21.97 -24.35 -30.36
N VAL A 284 -21.96 -23.84 -31.59
CA VAL A 284 -21.16 -22.67 -31.97
C VAL A 284 -21.61 -21.40 -31.25
N SER A 285 -22.91 -21.20 -31.05
CA SER A 285 -23.40 -20.06 -30.25
C SER A 285 -22.87 -20.09 -28.82
N ARG A 286 -22.83 -21.28 -28.20
CA ARG A 286 -22.31 -21.47 -26.84
C ARG A 286 -20.79 -21.49 -26.73
N LEU A 287 -20.10 -21.85 -27.81
CA LEU A 287 -18.64 -21.87 -27.87
C LEU A 287 -18.04 -20.47 -27.70
N TYR A 288 -18.71 -19.44 -28.25
CA TYR A 288 -18.21 -18.06 -28.29
C TYR A 288 -18.61 -17.21 -27.08
N ASP A 289 -19.77 -17.48 -26.46
CA ASP A 289 -20.27 -16.76 -25.27
C ASP A 289 -19.20 -16.49 -24.19
N PRO A 290 -18.46 -17.50 -23.66
CA PRO A 290 -17.49 -17.27 -22.59
C PRO A 290 -16.26 -16.47 -23.05
N LEU A 291 -15.93 -16.52 -24.34
CA LEU A 291 -14.83 -15.75 -24.90
C LEU A 291 -15.20 -14.29 -25.11
N GLU A 292 -16.40 -13.98 -25.57
CA GLU A 292 -16.87 -12.60 -25.78
C GLU A 292 -16.82 -11.82 -24.46
N GLY A 293 -17.36 -12.39 -23.38
CA GLY A 293 -17.29 -11.79 -22.04
C GLY A 293 -15.85 -11.66 -21.51
N SER A 294 -14.97 -12.60 -21.82
CA SER A 294 -13.56 -12.55 -21.40
C SER A 294 -12.75 -11.49 -22.16
N LEU A 295 -13.02 -11.29 -23.45
CA LEU A 295 -12.35 -10.30 -24.28
C LEU A 295 -12.68 -8.86 -23.86
N GLN A 296 -13.94 -8.61 -23.46
CA GLN A 296 -14.36 -7.31 -22.93
C GLN A 296 -13.57 -6.91 -21.67
N ASN A 297 -13.22 -7.90 -20.85
CA ASN A 297 -12.53 -7.69 -19.58
C ASN A 297 -11.00 -7.71 -19.68
N LEU A 298 -10.44 -7.97 -20.86
CA LEU A 298 -8.99 -8.12 -21.03
C LEU A 298 -8.24 -6.80 -20.78
N ALA A 299 -8.88 -5.67 -21.07
CA ALA A 299 -8.41 -4.34 -20.73
C ALA A 299 -8.11 -4.19 -19.23
N ALA A 300 -9.05 -4.65 -18.40
CA ALA A 300 -8.94 -4.60 -16.95
C ALA A 300 -7.82 -5.50 -16.43
N ILE A 301 -7.57 -6.64 -17.08
CA ILE A 301 -6.44 -7.52 -16.74
C ILE A 301 -5.09 -6.87 -17.10
N ILE A 302 -5.02 -6.11 -18.21
CA ILE A 302 -3.77 -5.42 -18.59
C ILE A 302 -3.48 -4.25 -17.65
N SER A 303 -4.52 -3.50 -17.26
CA SER A 303 -4.36 -2.33 -16.39
C SER A 303 -3.88 -2.69 -14.99
N THR A 304 -4.22 -3.88 -14.47
CA THR A 304 -3.76 -4.34 -13.14
C THR A 304 -2.24 -4.48 -13.02
N SER A 305 -1.51 -4.58 -14.14
CA SER A 305 -0.05 -4.69 -14.10
C SER A 305 0.64 -3.51 -13.42
N THR A 306 0.05 -2.32 -13.45
CA THR A 306 0.56 -1.13 -12.74
C THR A 306 0.37 -1.26 -11.23
N ASN A 307 -0.82 -1.67 -10.81
CA ASN A 307 -1.19 -1.90 -9.41
C ASN A 307 -0.31 -3.00 -8.80
N ILE A 308 -0.11 -4.09 -9.53
CA ILE A 308 0.79 -5.19 -9.13
C ILE A 308 2.22 -4.68 -8.95
N LYS A 309 2.71 -3.82 -9.86
CA LYS A 309 4.06 -3.24 -9.75
C LYS A 309 4.21 -2.41 -8.48
N ARG A 310 3.24 -1.54 -8.17
CA ARG A 310 3.26 -0.69 -6.96
C ARG A 310 3.22 -1.53 -5.68
N MET A 311 2.41 -2.58 -5.66
CA MET A 311 2.36 -3.51 -4.53
C MET A 311 3.63 -4.33 -4.36
N ASN A 312 4.18 -4.86 -5.45
CA ASN A 312 5.45 -5.60 -5.41
C ASN A 312 6.59 -4.70 -4.96
N GLU A 313 6.58 -3.41 -5.29
CA GLU A 313 7.57 -2.46 -4.77
C GLU A 313 7.58 -2.39 -3.23
N ILE A 314 6.41 -2.52 -2.59
CA ILE A 314 6.31 -2.61 -1.12
C ILE A 314 6.78 -3.99 -0.65
N LEU A 315 6.27 -5.07 -1.25
CA LEU A 315 6.57 -6.44 -0.82
C LEU A 315 8.05 -6.81 -0.96
N ASP A 316 8.66 -6.38 -2.06
CA ASP A 316 10.05 -6.67 -2.42
C ASP A 316 11.04 -5.68 -1.78
N HIS A 317 10.56 -4.63 -1.09
CA HIS A 317 11.45 -3.71 -0.39
C HIS A 317 12.24 -4.46 0.70
N PRO A 318 13.56 -4.27 0.80
CA PRO A 318 14.35 -4.84 1.88
C PRO A 318 13.82 -4.36 3.24
N VAL A 319 13.79 -5.27 4.22
CA VAL A 319 13.51 -4.97 5.62
C VAL A 319 14.85 -4.93 6.38
N GLN A 320 14.91 -4.17 7.46
CA GLN A 320 16.07 -4.18 8.34
C GLN A 320 16.01 -5.45 9.19
N GLU A 321 16.96 -6.36 8.99
CA GLU A 321 17.09 -7.59 9.78
C GLU A 321 18.23 -7.44 10.81
N GLY A 322 18.22 -8.32 11.82
CA GLY A 322 19.24 -8.37 12.85
C GLY A 322 18.94 -9.45 13.89
N GLU A 323 19.79 -9.55 14.90
CA GLU A 323 19.59 -10.46 16.03
C GLU A 323 18.58 -9.88 17.03
N ASP A 324 17.70 -10.73 17.57
CA ASP A 324 16.72 -10.35 18.61
C ASP A 324 17.33 -10.25 20.02
N LYS A 325 18.65 -10.42 20.15
CA LYS A 325 19.33 -10.43 21.44
C LYS A 325 20.22 -9.20 21.60
N LEU A 326 19.90 -8.40 22.60
CA LEU A 326 20.74 -7.29 23.03
C LEU A 326 22.04 -7.82 23.68
N THR A 327 23.18 -7.29 23.23
CA THR A 327 24.53 -7.64 23.72
C THR A 327 25.28 -6.44 24.28
N ASN A 328 24.61 -5.30 24.46
CA ASN A 328 25.20 -4.07 24.98
C ASN A 328 25.64 -4.20 26.44
N ASP A 329 26.81 -3.64 26.74
CA ASP A 329 27.31 -3.43 28.10
C ASP A 329 27.29 -1.92 28.40
N GLY A 330 26.30 -1.48 29.18
CA GLY A 330 25.97 -0.06 29.35
C GLY A 330 25.12 0.51 28.21
N CYS A 331 24.92 1.84 28.22
CA CYS A 331 24.04 2.54 27.29
C CYS A 331 24.71 3.74 26.61
N ASP A 332 26.04 3.78 26.55
CA ASP A 332 26.78 4.81 25.83
C ASP A 332 26.52 4.70 24.33
N ILE A 333 26.16 5.80 23.67
CA ILE A 333 26.01 5.87 22.21
C ILE A 333 27.31 6.41 21.62
N VAL A 334 27.97 5.61 20.79
CA VAL A 334 29.22 5.97 20.12
C VAL A 334 28.97 6.08 18.62
N PHE A 335 29.15 7.29 18.08
CA PHE A 335 29.27 7.54 16.65
C PHE A 335 30.75 7.47 16.27
N ASP A 336 31.10 6.56 15.36
CA ASP A 336 32.46 6.33 14.88
C ASP A 336 32.53 6.53 13.36
N HIS A 337 33.08 7.68 12.95
CA HIS A 337 33.27 8.08 11.56
C HIS A 337 32.04 7.92 10.67
N VAL A 338 30.88 8.33 11.18
CA VAL A 338 29.58 8.10 10.53
C VAL A 338 29.39 9.02 9.31
N GLY A 339 29.12 8.39 8.17
CA GLY A 339 28.72 9.04 6.92
C GLY A 339 27.36 8.54 6.46
N PHE A 340 26.49 9.46 6.04
CA PHE A 340 25.12 9.16 5.65
C PHE A 340 24.60 10.10 4.56
N ALA A 341 23.89 9.51 3.60
CA ALA A 341 23.16 10.20 2.56
C ALA A 341 21.76 9.59 2.44
N TYR A 342 20.74 10.42 2.23
CA TYR A 342 19.42 9.90 1.89
C TYR A 342 19.44 9.33 0.47
N ASP A 343 18.50 8.42 0.15
CA ASP A 343 18.43 7.70 -1.13
C ASP A 343 18.15 8.59 -2.37
N GLY A 344 18.31 9.92 -2.27
CA GLY A 344 18.33 10.91 -3.36
C GLY A 344 19.72 11.47 -3.67
N GLY A 345 20.78 10.97 -2.99
CA GLY A 345 22.17 11.39 -3.20
C GLY A 345 22.60 12.61 -2.38
N GLU A 346 21.69 13.23 -1.62
CA GLU A 346 22.03 14.33 -0.72
C GLU A 346 22.80 13.78 0.49
N THR A 347 24.09 14.09 0.54
CA THR A 347 24.96 13.71 1.67
C THR A 347 24.72 14.67 2.83
N VAL A 348 24.17 14.13 3.92
CA VAL A 348 23.81 14.91 5.11
C VAL A 348 24.92 14.84 6.16
N LEU A 349 25.50 13.66 6.36
CA LEU A 349 26.61 13.44 7.28
C LEU A 349 27.83 12.96 6.50
N ARG A 350 28.99 13.58 6.75
CA ARG A 350 30.23 13.27 6.03
C ARG A 350 31.18 12.43 6.88
N ASP A 351 31.39 12.87 8.12
CA ASP A 351 32.28 12.24 9.10
C ASP A 351 31.93 12.74 10.51
N VAL A 352 30.95 12.09 11.14
CA VAL A 352 30.49 12.45 12.48
C VAL A 352 31.01 11.44 13.49
N SER A 353 31.78 11.94 14.46
CA SER A 353 32.34 11.14 15.55
C SER A 353 32.15 11.82 16.89
N PHE A 354 31.41 11.18 17.80
CA PHE A 354 31.23 11.63 19.18
C PHE A 354 30.67 10.50 20.04
N THR A 355 30.73 10.67 21.35
CA THR A 355 30.11 9.75 22.33
C THR A 355 29.13 10.52 23.20
N ALA A 356 27.92 9.98 23.35
CA ALA A 356 26.95 10.37 24.37
C ALA A 356 26.96 9.30 25.46
N LYS A 357 27.35 9.67 26.68
CA LYS A 357 27.57 8.73 27.77
C LYS A 357 26.33 8.52 28.62
N GLN A 358 26.26 7.36 29.26
CA GLN A 358 25.23 7.03 30.22
C GLN A 358 25.29 7.96 31.44
N GLY A 359 24.14 8.54 31.79
CA GLY A 359 24.01 9.50 32.87
C GLY A 359 24.35 10.94 32.49
N GLU A 360 24.80 11.19 31.26
CA GLU A 360 25.09 12.52 30.73
C GLU A 360 24.02 12.97 29.71
N VAL A 361 23.75 14.28 29.70
CA VAL A 361 22.92 14.94 28.68
C VAL A 361 23.84 15.49 27.58
N THR A 362 23.72 14.92 26.38
CA THR A 362 24.42 15.39 25.18
C THR A 362 23.49 16.21 24.29
N ALA A 363 23.78 17.49 24.12
CA ALA A 363 23.02 18.41 23.27
C ALA A 363 23.62 18.52 21.86
N LEU A 364 22.82 18.23 20.84
CA LEU A 364 23.09 18.46 19.43
C LEU A 364 22.62 19.87 19.04
N ILE A 365 23.55 20.71 18.62
CA ILE A 365 23.26 22.09 18.19
C ILE A 365 23.93 22.40 16.85
N GLY A 366 23.48 23.46 16.18
CA GLY A 366 24.05 23.89 14.89
C GLY A 366 23.00 24.49 13.97
N PRO A 367 23.43 25.08 12.83
CA PRO A 367 22.52 25.68 11.86
C PRO A 367 21.46 24.69 11.34
N SER A 368 20.37 25.23 10.79
CA SER A 368 19.39 24.40 10.07
C SER A 368 20.08 23.67 8.91
N GLY A 369 19.68 22.43 8.65
CA GLY A 369 20.33 21.57 7.65
C GLY A 369 21.65 20.92 8.08
N GLY A 370 22.16 21.19 9.30
CA GLY A 370 23.40 20.57 9.80
C GLY A 370 23.35 19.07 10.12
N GLY A 371 22.21 18.40 9.93
CA GLY A 371 22.05 16.95 10.14
C GLY A 371 21.67 16.49 11.55
N LYS A 372 21.26 17.41 12.45
CA LYS A 372 20.89 17.10 13.86
C LYS A 372 19.82 16.02 14.01
N THR A 373 18.68 16.22 13.35
CA THR A 373 17.56 15.25 13.32
C THR A 373 17.99 13.93 12.72
N THR A 374 18.84 13.96 11.69
CA THR A 374 19.40 12.74 11.07
C THR A 374 20.29 11.98 12.06
N VAL A 375 21.18 12.65 12.80
CA VAL A 375 22.01 12.02 13.84
C VAL A 375 21.15 11.35 14.92
N SER A 376 20.15 12.05 15.44
CA SER A 376 19.24 11.48 16.46
C SER A 376 18.50 10.23 15.94
N ARG A 377 17.95 10.30 14.73
CA ARG A 377 17.22 9.17 14.14
C ARG A 377 18.14 8.00 13.75
N LEU A 378 19.38 8.27 13.32
CA LEU A 378 20.40 7.24 13.08
C LEU A 378 20.84 6.56 14.37
N ALA A 379 20.91 7.29 15.49
CA ALA A 379 21.19 6.68 16.80
C ALA A 379 20.17 5.58 17.12
N ALA A 380 18.91 5.76 16.71
CA ALA A 380 17.83 4.81 16.87
C ALA A 380 17.68 3.83 15.67
N ARG A 381 18.65 3.79 14.75
CA ARG A 381 18.63 2.94 13.54
C ARG A 381 17.38 3.10 12.66
N PHE A 382 16.78 4.29 12.60
CA PHE A 382 15.68 4.57 11.65
C PHE A 382 16.14 4.48 10.19
N TRP A 383 17.44 4.64 9.98
CA TRP A 383 18.18 4.31 8.77
C TRP A 383 19.44 3.56 9.15
N ASP A 384 19.94 2.73 8.23
CA ASP A 384 21.29 2.18 8.32
C ASP A 384 22.33 3.19 7.82
N VAL A 385 23.51 3.19 8.42
CA VAL A 385 24.62 4.08 8.03
C VAL A 385 25.31 3.56 6.77
N GLY A 386 25.75 4.48 5.89
CA GLY A 386 26.49 4.13 4.68
C GLY A 386 27.99 3.96 4.90
N ARG A 387 28.54 4.60 5.94
CA ARG A 387 29.95 4.54 6.34
C ARG A 387 30.05 4.73 7.86
N GLY A 388 31.07 4.12 8.47
CA GLY A 388 31.29 4.20 9.91
C GLY A 388 30.43 3.20 10.68
N SER A 389 30.31 3.38 11.99
CA SER A 389 29.45 2.56 12.84
C SER A 389 28.81 3.37 13.95
N ILE A 390 27.64 2.93 14.39
CA ILE A 390 26.96 3.45 15.59
C ILE A 390 26.85 2.30 16.57
N LYS A 391 27.35 2.49 17.80
CA LYS A 391 27.37 1.46 18.82
C LYS A 391 26.64 1.93 20.08
N VAL A 392 25.94 1.01 20.73
CA VAL A 392 25.33 1.20 22.05
C VAL A 392 26.00 0.24 23.03
N GLY A 393 26.73 0.74 24.02
CA GLY A 393 27.43 -0.13 24.97
C GLY A 393 28.36 -1.16 24.29
N GLY A 394 29.01 -0.75 23.19
CA GLY A 394 29.88 -1.61 22.37
C GLY A 394 29.16 -2.47 21.31
N MET A 395 27.84 -2.66 21.41
CA MET A 395 27.03 -3.39 20.44
C MET A 395 26.72 -2.52 19.21
N ASP A 396 27.07 -2.99 18.01
CA ASP A 396 26.74 -2.29 16.76
C ASP A 396 25.24 -2.39 16.47
N VAL A 397 24.57 -1.24 16.34
CA VAL A 397 23.11 -1.20 16.14
C VAL A 397 22.69 -1.83 14.81
N SER A 398 23.57 -1.85 13.80
CA SER A 398 23.27 -2.40 12.47
C SER A 398 23.07 -3.93 12.47
N ASN A 399 23.50 -4.62 13.53
CA ASN A 399 23.35 -6.08 13.67
C ASN A 399 22.11 -6.50 14.47
N ILE A 400 21.34 -5.56 15.02
CA ILE A 400 20.26 -5.84 15.99
C ILE A 400 18.90 -5.52 15.39
N ASP A 401 17.94 -6.43 15.51
CA ASP A 401 16.57 -6.19 15.02
C ASP A 401 16.03 -4.83 15.52
N PRO A 402 15.48 -3.96 14.64
CA PRO A 402 15.04 -2.62 15.04
C PRO A 402 13.99 -2.60 16.14
N GLU A 403 13.06 -3.56 16.18
CA GLU A 403 12.02 -3.61 17.23
C GLU A 403 12.64 -3.96 18.58
N THR A 404 13.60 -4.90 18.58
CA THR A 404 14.40 -5.23 19.75
C THR A 404 15.24 -4.04 20.21
N LEU A 405 15.93 -3.36 19.29
CA LEU A 405 16.71 -2.16 19.58
C LEU A 405 15.84 -1.06 20.20
N MET A 406 14.61 -0.86 19.69
CA MET A 406 13.68 0.13 20.22
C MET A 406 13.32 -0.08 21.68
N SER A 407 13.49 -1.27 22.27
CA SER A 407 13.31 -1.46 23.71
C SER A 407 14.28 -0.63 24.56
N LEU A 408 15.45 -0.27 24.02
CA LEU A 408 16.44 0.57 24.68
C LEU A 408 16.16 2.08 24.58
N TYR A 409 15.26 2.50 23.67
CA TYR A 409 15.05 3.91 23.34
C TYR A 409 13.64 4.40 23.71
N SER A 410 13.54 5.55 24.38
CA SER A 410 12.32 6.37 24.42
C SER A 410 12.56 7.64 23.62
N ILE A 411 11.66 7.93 22.68
CA ILE A 411 11.80 9.09 21.78
C ILE A 411 10.64 10.03 22.02
N VAL A 412 10.96 11.29 22.30
CA VAL A 412 9.99 12.38 22.35
C VAL A 412 10.20 13.22 21.10
N PHE A 413 9.33 13.01 20.11
CA PHE A 413 9.34 13.76 18.86
C PHE A 413 8.87 15.21 19.04
N GLN A 414 9.31 16.07 18.12
CA GLN A 414 8.85 17.45 18.00
C GLN A 414 7.35 17.50 17.67
N ASP A 415 6.96 16.79 16.61
CA ASP A 415 5.56 16.63 16.22
C ASP A 415 4.96 15.39 16.90
N VAL A 416 4.16 15.63 17.94
CA VAL A 416 3.49 14.54 18.65
C VAL A 416 2.29 14.06 17.86
N THR A 417 2.32 12.80 17.47
CA THR A 417 1.14 12.09 16.94
C THR A 417 0.36 11.42 18.07
N LEU A 418 -0.91 11.81 18.21
CA LEU A 418 -1.86 11.13 19.09
C LEU A 418 -2.89 10.35 18.26
N PHE A 419 -3.39 9.25 18.84
CA PHE A 419 -4.38 8.40 18.19
C PHE A 419 -5.78 8.82 18.63
N ASP A 420 -6.76 8.67 17.74
CA ASP A 420 -8.19 8.85 18.07
C ASP A 420 -8.63 7.75 19.05
N ASN A 421 -8.39 8.02 20.33
CA ASN A 421 -8.65 7.15 21.47
C ASN A 421 -8.59 7.99 22.76
N THR A 422 -8.83 7.37 23.91
CA THR A 422 -8.77 8.06 25.21
C THR A 422 -7.36 8.54 25.54
N VAL A 423 -7.27 9.51 26.46
CA VAL A 423 -5.97 9.94 27.03
C VAL A 423 -5.23 8.74 27.65
N MET A 424 -5.94 7.89 28.39
CA MET A 424 -5.37 6.69 29.02
C MET A 424 -4.73 5.75 27.99
N GLU A 425 -5.46 5.41 26.93
CA GLU A 425 -4.94 4.52 25.89
C GLU A 425 -3.78 5.15 25.12
N ASN A 426 -3.83 6.46 24.89
CA ASN A 426 -2.73 7.17 24.24
C ASN A 426 -1.43 7.08 25.05
N ILE A 427 -1.48 7.10 26.38
CA ILE A 427 -0.29 6.93 27.22
C ILE A 427 0.14 5.46 27.26
N ARG A 428 -0.80 4.52 27.33
CA ARG A 428 -0.55 3.06 27.38
C ARG A 428 0.21 2.52 26.15
N ILE A 429 0.22 3.24 25.04
CA ILE A 429 1.08 2.94 23.88
C ILE A 429 2.56 2.79 24.28
N GLY A 430 3.04 3.52 25.29
CA GLY A 430 4.42 3.41 25.77
C GLY A 430 4.77 2.01 26.32
N LYS A 431 3.76 1.27 26.85
CA LYS A 431 3.90 -0.09 27.37
C LYS A 431 2.54 -0.79 27.34
N LYS A 432 2.32 -1.64 26.33
CA LYS A 432 1.02 -2.26 26.01
C LYS A 432 0.34 -2.94 27.20
N ASP A 433 1.11 -3.66 28.01
CA ASP A 433 0.59 -4.46 29.13
C ASP A 433 0.60 -3.69 30.46
N ALA A 434 0.72 -2.37 30.43
CA ALA A 434 0.72 -1.55 31.63
C ALA A 434 -0.67 -1.47 32.28
N SER A 435 -0.70 -1.59 33.61
CA SER A 435 -1.93 -1.38 34.38
C SER A 435 -2.33 0.10 34.38
N ASP A 436 -3.60 0.38 34.63
CA ASP A 436 -4.11 1.76 34.74
C ASP A 436 -3.34 2.57 35.79
N GLU A 437 -2.89 1.91 36.87
CA GLU A 437 -2.08 2.52 37.92
C GLU A 437 -0.70 2.95 37.42
N GLU A 438 -0.02 2.09 36.64
CA GLU A 438 1.25 2.44 35.99
C GLU A 438 1.08 3.62 35.02
N VAL A 439 0.01 3.60 34.22
CA VAL A 439 -0.30 4.68 33.27
C VAL A 439 -0.54 6.00 34.00
N MET A 440 -1.36 6.00 35.05
CA MET A 440 -1.63 7.19 35.85
C MET A 440 -0.38 7.70 36.58
N ALA A 441 0.49 6.81 37.06
CA ALA A 441 1.74 7.20 37.69
C ALA A 441 2.68 7.91 36.69
N ALA A 442 2.86 7.36 35.49
CA ALA A 442 3.62 8.00 34.42
C ALA A 442 3.03 9.35 34.01
N ALA A 443 1.70 9.43 33.91
CA ALA A 443 1.00 10.66 33.60
C ALA A 443 1.20 11.76 34.65
N ARG A 444 1.24 11.41 35.95
CA ARG A 444 1.54 12.37 37.03
C ARG A 444 2.98 12.88 36.96
N LEU A 445 3.95 12.01 36.65
CA LEU A 445 5.35 12.43 36.47
C LEU A 445 5.51 13.44 35.32
N ALA A 446 4.70 13.28 34.27
CA ALA A 446 4.63 14.16 33.11
C ALA A 446 3.70 15.38 33.27
N ASN A 447 3.12 15.60 34.46
CA ASN A 447 2.14 16.67 34.74
C ASN A 447 0.91 16.65 33.82
N VAL A 448 0.48 15.46 33.35
CA VAL A 448 -0.70 15.28 32.50
C VAL A 448 -2.01 15.37 33.31
N ALA A 449 -1.99 14.87 34.55
CA ALA A 449 -3.19 14.82 35.39
C ALA A 449 -3.88 16.19 35.58
N GLU A 450 -3.12 17.29 35.59
CA GLU A 450 -3.63 18.64 35.84
C GLU A 450 -4.66 19.13 34.82
N PHE A 451 -4.48 18.79 33.53
CA PHE A 451 -5.44 19.17 32.49
C PHE A 451 -6.47 18.06 32.25
N VAL A 452 -6.07 16.79 32.41
CA VAL A 452 -6.99 15.65 32.26
C VAL A 452 -8.14 15.72 33.26
N GLU A 453 -7.89 16.14 34.51
CA GLU A 453 -8.97 16.32 35.50
C GLU A 453 -9.98 17.43 35.13
N LYS A 454 -9.65 18.30 34.16
CA LYS A 454 -10.55 19.34 33.64
C LYS A 454 -11.36 18.88 32.42
N LEU A 455 -11.02 17.74 31.83
CA LEU A 455 -11.75 17.18 30.70
C LEU A 455 -13.08 16.56 31.17
N PRO A 456 -14.13 16.54 30.33
CA PRO A 456 -15.46 16.05 30.71
C PRO A 456 -15.48 14.61 31.26
N ASP A 457 -14.73 13.70 30.62
CA ASP A 457 -14.64 12.27 30.98
C ASP A 457 -13.26 11.89 31.55
N LYS A 458 -12.45 12.90 31.89
CA LYS A 458 -11.13 12.75 32.49
C LYS A 458 -10.23 11.81 31.67
N TRP A 459 -9.76 10.72 32.28
CA TRP A 459 -8.86 9.74 31.66
C TRP A 459 -9.48 9.00 30.48
N ASN A 460 -10.81 8.91 30.46
CA ASN A 460 -11.58 8.25 29.40
C ASN A 460 -12.04 9.24 28.32
N SER A 461 -11.69 10.53 28.42
CA SER A 461 -11.98 11.48 27.36
C SER A 461 -11.27 11.08 26.07
N ASN A 462 -12.06 10.90 25.01
CA ASN A 462 -11.53 10.76 23.67
C ASN A 462 -11.00 12.12 23.21
N ILE A 463 -9.79 12.15 22.67
CA ILE A 463 -9.11 13.39 22.25
C ILE A 463 -9.16 13.62 20.74
N GLY A 464 -9.83 12.73 20.00
CA GLY A 464 -10.01 12.83 18.56
C GLY A 464 -8.74 12.59 17.75
N GLU A 465 -8.86 12.71 16.43
CA GLU A 465 -7.75 12.51 15.50
C GLU A 465 -6.60 13.49 15.79
N ASN A 466 -5.40 12.94 16.00
CA ASN A 466 -4.20 13.69 16.35
C ASN A 466 -4.33 14.60 17.58
N GLY A 467 -5.25 14.28 18.50
CA GLY A 467 -5.48 15.06 19.71
C GLY A 467 -5.97 16.48 19.42
N CYS A 468 -6.84 16.65 18.42
CA CYS A 468 -7.31 17.97 17.97
C CYS A 468 -8.01 18.80 19.07
N GLU A 469 -8.47 18.16 20.14
CA GLU A 469 -9.06 18.82 21.30
C GLU A 469 -8.03 19.34 22.32
N LEU A 470 -6.74 19.07 22.12
CA LEU A 470 -5.66 19.41 23.04
C LEU A 470 -4.75 20.51 22.49
N SER A 471 -4.24 21.35 23.39
CA SER A 471 -3.16 22.29 23.08
C SER A 471 -1.85 21.58 22.73
N GLY A 472 -0.92 22.27 22.06
CA GLY A 472 0.40 21.72 21.75
C GLY A 472 1.16 21.21 23.00
N GLY A 473 1.09 21.96 24.11
CA GLY A 473 1.77 21.58 25.35
C GLY A 473 1.16 20.35 26.03
N GLU A 474 -0.15 20.19 25.96
CA GLU A 474 -0.85 18.99 26.47
C GLU A 474 -0.48 17.74 25.67
N ARG A 475 -0.44 17.85 24.33
CA ARG A 475 0.02 16.77 23.46
C ARG A 475 1.47 16.37 23.78
N GLN A 476 2.35 17.35 23.98
CA GLN A 476 3.73 17.10 24.39
C GLN A 476 3.84 16.36 25.72
N ARG A 477 3.06 16.76 26.73
CA ARG A 477 3.04 16.09 28.04
C ARG A 477 2.56 14.64 27.93
N ILE A 478 1.60 14.34 27.07
CA ILE A 478 1.19 12.94 26.78
C ILE A 478 2.36 12.15 26.16
N SER A 479 3.10 12.73 25.21
CA SER A 479 4.29 12.10 24.63
C SER A 479 5.37 11.80 25.67
N ILE A 480 5.60 12.74 26.59
CA ILE A 480 6.53 12.56 27.71
C ILE A 480 6.02 11.48 28.68
N ALA A 481 4.72 11.40 28.94
CA ALA A 481 4.13 10.33 29.74
C ALA A 481 4.36 8.94 29.11
N ARG A 482 4.27 8.82 27.76
CA ARG A 482 4.64 7.57 27.06
C ARG A 482 6.10 7.19 27.31
N ALA A 483 7.01 8.17 27.29
CA ALA A 483 8.42 7.95 27.54
C ALA A 483 8.69 7.52 28.99
N PHE A 484 7.99 8.10 29.97
CA PHE A 484 8.02 7.66 31.37
C PHE A 484 7.50 6.25 31.55
N LEU A 485 6.37 5.91 30.91
CA LEU A 485 5.76 4.60 31.04
C LEU A 485 6.65 3.49 30.44
N LYS A 486 7.33 3.80 29.33
CA LYS A 486 8.29 2.90 28.69
C LYS A 486 9.58 2.72 29.51
N ASP A 487 10.00 3.77 30.22
CA ASP A 487 11.18 3.82 31.10
C ASP A 487 12.51 3.32 30.47
N ALA A 488 12.69 3.53 29.16
CA ALA A 488 13.89 3.08 28.47
C ALA A 488 15.17 3.78 28.98
N PRO A 489 16.35 3.13 28.89
CA PRO A 489 17.61 3.69 29.39
C PRO A 489 18.21 4.80 28.51
N ILE A 490 17.82 4.87 27.24
CA ILE A 490 18.25 5.90 26.29
C ILE A 490 17.06 6.79 25.95
N ILE A 491 17.21 8.11 26.08
CA ILE A 491 16.19 9.10 25.73
C ILE A 491 16.68 9.96 24.56
N LEU A 492 15.88 10.02 23.50
CA LEU A 492 16.06 10.96 22.40
C LEU A 492 14.99 12.05 22.50
N LEU A 493 15.42 13.31 22.57
CA LEU A 493 14.53 14.47 22.67
C LEU A 493 14.70 15.34 21.42
N ASP A 494 13.64 15.47 20.63
CA ASP A 494 13.64 16.33 19.44
C ASP A 494 12.80 17.59 19.73
N GLU A 495 13.49 18.68 20.08
CA GLU A 495 12.90 20.03 20.23
C GLU A 495 11.60 20.11 21.09
N ALA A 496 11.51 19.34 22.18
CA ALA A 496 10.29 19.11 22.97
C ALA A 496 9.64 20.35 23.66
N THR A 497 10.14 21.56 23.46
CA THR A 497 9.59 22.81 24.04
C THR A 497 9.36 23.91 23.01
N ALA A 498 9.46 23.63 21.71
CA ALA A 498 9.25 24.65 20.68
C ALA A 498 7.79 25.11 20.62
N SER A 499 7.58 26.42 20.50
CA SER A 499 6.27 27.04 20.24
C SER A 499 5.20 26.83 21.32
N LEU A 500 5.60 26.64 22.58
CA LEU A 500 4.68 26.45 23.71
C LEU A 500 4.53 27.71 24.57
N ASP A 501 3.35 27.87 25.17
CA ASP A 501 3.07 28.91 26.17
C ASP A 501 3.95 28.70 27.41
N VAL A 502 4.30 29.81 28.10
CA VAL A 502 5.24 29.83 29.24
C VAL A 502 4.85 28.87 30.37
N GLU A 503 3.56 28.76 30.67
CA GLU A 503 3.02 27.86 31.71
C GLU A 503 3.24 26.39 31.34
N ASN A 504 2.93 26.02 30.09
CA ASN A 504 3.15 24.67 29.56
C ASN A 504 4.65 24.34 29.46
N GLU A 505 5.49 25.30 29.07
CA GLU A 505 6.93 25.13 28.97
C GLU A 505 7.55 24.75 30.33
N THR A 506 7.14 25.43 31.40
CA THR A 506 7.66 25.15 32.76
C THR A 506 7.28 23.74 33.23
N ALA A 507 6.03 23.33 32.99
CA ALA A 507 5.55 21.99 33.34
C ALA A 507 6.30 20.90 32.57
N ILE A 508 6.57 21.11 31.28
CA ILE A 508 7.30 20.19 30.42
C ILE A 508 8.77 20.10 30.83
N GLN A 509 9.44 21.23 31.09
CA GLN A 509 10.83 21.22 31.56
C GLN A 509 10.99 20.46 32.88
N THR A 510 10.04 20.64 33.80
CA THR A 510 10.01 19.90 35.07
C THR A 510 9.87 18.40 34.84
N ALA A 511 8.98 18.00 33.93
CA ALA A 511 8.80 16.60 33.54
C ALA A 511 10.06 16.04 32.87
N LEU A 512 10.65 16.74 31.91
CA LEU A 512 11.88 16.33 31.24
C LEU A 512 13.04 16.17 32.23
N SER A 513 13.21 17.10 33.18
CA SER A 513 14.25 17.02 34.21
C SER A 513 14.14 15.76 35.07
N ARG A 514 12.91 15.27 35.31
CA ARG A 514 12.67 13.98 36.00
C ARG A 514 12.96 12.80 35.07
N LEU A 515 12.58 12.88 33.79
CA LEU A 515 12.72 11.81 32.80
C LEU A 515 14.19 11.48 32.51
N ILE A 516 15.05 12.50 32.39
CA ILE A 516 16.45 12.34 31.95
C ILE A 516 17.39 11.77 33.02
N LYS A 517 16.94 11.67 34.29
CA LYS A 517 17.81 11.32 35.41
C LYS A 517 18.36 9.90 35.29
N ASN A 518 19.68 9.74 35.40
CA ASN A 518 20.40 8.46 35.28
C ASN A 518 20.21 7.73 33.93
N LYS A 519 19.93 8.46 32.85
CA LYS A 519 19.75 7.90 31.50
C LYS A 519 20.80 8.44 30.54
N THR A 520 21.02 7.77 29.42
CA THR A 520 21.76 8.36 28.30
C THR A 520 20.82 9.27 27.54
N VAL A 521 21.13 10.57 27.43
CA VAL A 521 20.22 11.53 26.80
C VAL A 521 20.88 12.22 25.62
N LEU A 522 20.22 12.15 24.46
CA LEU A 522 20.59 12.90 23.27
C LEU A 522 19.46 13.87 22.94
N ILE A 523 19.73 15.17 23.04
CA ILE A 523 18.73 16.21 22.81
C ILE A 523 19.11 17.09 21.62
N ILE A 524 18.17 17.30 20.71
CA ILE A 524 18.28 18.33 19.67
C ILE A 524 17.73 19.62 20.27
N ALA A 525 18.59 20.63 20.40
CA ALA A 525 18.25 21.86 21.06
C ALA A 525 18.34 23.05 20.11
N HIS A 526 17.25 23.82 20.06
CA HIS A 526 17.17 25.09 19.34
C HIS A 526 17.09 26.31 20.27
N ARG A 527 16.92 26.10 21.59
CA ARG A 527 16.90 27.17 22.60
C ARG A 527 18.10 27.05 23.54
N MET A 528 18.84 28.13 23.74
CA MET A 528 20.01 28.14 24.62
C MET A 528 19.70 27.74 26.07
N ARG A 529 18.47 28.02 26.54
CA ARG A 529 18.03 27.62 27.89
C ARG A 529 18.04 26.12 28.13
N THR A 530 17.83 25.31 27.10
CA THR A 530 17.91 23.85 27.15
C THR A 530 19.36 23.36 27.01
N VAL A 531 20.18 24.12 26.27
CA VAL A 531 21.59 23.81 26.01
C VAL A 531 22.47 24.08 27.24
N SER A 532 22.14 25.07 28.06
CA SER A 532 22.93 25.45 29.24
C SER A 532 22.95 24.38 30.34
N GLY A 533 21.92 23.52 30.39
CA GLY A 533 21.83 22.40 31.32
C GLY A 533 22.44 21.09 30.82
N ALA A 534 23.07 21.07 29.65
CA ALA A 534 23.67 19.87 29.09
C ALA A 534 25.11 19.66 29.60
N ASP A 535 25.47 18.42 29.91
CA ASP A 535 26.83 18.05 30.33
C ASP A 535 27.82 18.17 29.16
N LYS A 536 27.35 17.84 27.95
CA LYS A 536 28.15 17.88 26.73
C LYS A 536 27.38 18.51 25.57
N ILE A 537 28.05 19.36 24.81
CA ILE A 537 27.55 19.94 23.57
C ILE A 537 28.31 19.33 22.39
N VAL A 538 27.58 19.05 21.30
CA VAL A 538 28.11 18.65 20.00
C VAL A 538 27.53 19.59 18.94
N VAL A 539 28.40 20.42 18.35
CA VAL A 539 28.04 21.37 17.30
C VAL A 539 28.19 20.71 15.94
N LEU A 540 27.08 20.51 15.25
CA LEU A 540 27.03 19.95 13.90
C LEU A 540 26.96 21.07 12.86
N LYS A 541 27.90 21.08 11.92
CA LYS A 541 27.96 22.03 10.81
C LYS A 541 28.42 21.31 9.55
N ASP A 542 27.69 21.49 8.44
CA ASP A 542 28.01 20.92 7.13
C ASP A 542 28.26 19.40 7.15
N GLY A 543 27.53 18.67 8.01
CA GLY A 543 27.63 17.22 8.16
C GLY A 543 28.86 16.73 8.94
N LEU A 544 29.51 17.61 9.71
CA LEU A 544 30.70 17.34 10.53
C LEU A 544 30.50 17.83 11.96
N VAL A 545 31.22 17.24 12.91
CA VAL A 545 31.33 17.77 14.27
C VAL A 545 32.36 18.90 14.27
N SER A 546 31.87 20.15 14.33
CA SER A 546 32.73 21.34 14.31
C SER A 546 33.36 21.61 15.67
N GLU A 547 32.59 21.44 16.74
CA GLU A 547 33.01 21.70 18.13
C GLU A 547 32.31 20.69 19.05
N GLN A 548 33.01 20.25 20.10
CA GLN A 548 32.40 19.47 21.19
C GLN A 548 33.12 19.75 22.51
N GLY A 549 32.39 19.67 23.62
CA GLY A 549 32.90 19.94 24.97
C GLY A 549 31.80 20.34 25.94
N SER A 550 32.16 20.79 27.15
CA SER A 550 31.19 21.35 28.09
C SER A 550 30.73 22.74 27.63
N PRO A 551 29.52 23.21 28.02
CA PRO A 551 29.02 24.54 27.64
C PRO A 551 29.99 25.67 27.99
N GLU A 552 30.58 25.63 29.19
CA GLU A 552 31.52 26.66 29.64
C GLU A 552 32.81 26.71 28.82
N GLU A 553 33.33 25.55 28.42
CA GLU A 553 34.54 25.46 27.59
C GLU A 553 34.29 26.01 26.19
N LEU A 554 33.17 25.63 25.56
CA LEU A 554 32.84 26.07 24.21
C LEU A 554 32.54 27.57 24.16
N TYR A 555 31.92 28.13 25.22
CA TYR A 555 31.67 29.56 25.30
C TYR A 555 32.98 30.36 25.37
N LYS A 556 33.96 29.91 26.17
CA LYS A 556 35.30 30.53 26.27
C LYS A 556 36.11 30.45 24.98
N LYS A 557 35.92 29.40 24.17
CA LYS A 557 36.57 29.26 22.86
C LYS A 557 36.10 30.29 21.83
N ASN A 558 35.00 31.01 22.10
CA ASN A 558 34.45 32.04 21.22
C ASN A 558 34.22 31.56 19.77
N GLY A 559 33.83 30.29 19.62
CA GLY A 559 33.57 29.64 18.34
C GLY A 559 32.12 29.77 17.86
N THR A 560 31.69 28.80 17.07
CA THR A 560 30.34 28.68 16.52
C THR A 560 29.29 28.64 17.63
N PHE A 561 29.57 27.94 18.73
CA PHE A 561 28.65 27.89 19.87
C PHE A 561 28.42 29.28 20.47
N ALA A 562 29.49 30.01 20.81
CA ALA A 562 29.39 31.35 21.39
C ALA A 562 28.67 32.33 20.44
N HIS A 563 28.90 32.21 19.14
CA HIS A 563 28.20 33.01 18.13
C HIS A 563 26.69 32.72 18.11
N MET A 564 26.27 31.46 18.15
CA MET A 564 24.86 31.08 18.21
C MET A 564 24.20 31.58 19.50
N VAL A 565 24.89 31.50 20.63
CA VAL A 565 24.41 32.05 21.92
C VAL A 565 24.12 33.55 21.77
N LYS A 566 25.08 34.31 21.22
CA LYS A 566 24.94 35.75 21.02
C LYS A 566 23.74 36.12 20.14
N LEU A 567 23.57 35.44 19.01
CA LEU A 567 22.45 35.67 18.09
C LEU A 567 21.09 35.40 18.76
N GLN A 568 20.98 34.36 19.59
CA GLN A 568 19.74 34.10 20.32
C GLN A 568 19.45 35.17 21.37
N THR A 569 20.46 35.63 22.11
CA THR A 569 20.29 36.73 23.06
C THR A 569 19.87 38.03 22.36
N GLU A 570 20.42 38.33 21.18
CA GLU A 570 19.99 39.47 20.36
C GLU A 570 18.54 39.30 19.89
N SER A 571 18.14 38.10 19.44
CA SER A 571 16.76 37.82 19.04
C SER A 571 15.77 37.91 20.20
N GLU A 572 16.14 37.50 21.42
CA GLU A 572 15.30 37.66 22.63
C GLU A 572 15.10 39.13 23.00
N SER A 573 16.03 40.00 22.60
CA SER A 573 15.94 41.45 22.80
C SER A 573 15.18 42.19 21.69
N TRP A 574 14.80 41.50 20.62
CA TRP A 574 14.09 42.10 19.49
C TRP A 574 12.71 42.61 19.89
N LYS A 575 12.35 43.78 19.38
CA LYS A 575 11.03 44.40 19.57
C LYS A 575 10.54 44.90 18.23
N ILE A 576 9.23 44.83 18.01
CA ILE A 576 8.59 45.50 16.88
C ILE A 576 8.71 47.01 17.13
N GLU A 577 9.44 47.69 16.26
CA GLU A 577 9.40 49.15 16.17
C GLU A 577 8.15 49.53 15.36
N ALA A 578 7.33 50.40 15.95
CA ALA A 578 6.04 50.82 15.42
C ALA A 578 6.16 51.92 14.35
#